data_AF-A8WWY2-F1
#
_entry.id   AF-A8WWY2-F1
#
_cell.length_a   1.000
_cell.length_b   1.000
_cell.length_c   1.000
_cell.angle_alpha   90.00
_cell.angle_beta   90.00
_cell.angle_gamma   90.00
#
_symmetry.space_group_name_H-M   'P 1'
#
loop_
_entity.id
_entity.type
_entity.pdbx_description
1 polymer ?
#
loop_
_entity_poly.entity_id
_entity_poly.type
_entity_poly.pdbx_seq_one_letter_code
_entity_poly.pdbx_strand_id
1 'polypeptide(L)'
;MRKTFITLQQKLREKLKVRGIPSDSEHIKENPSIRMKFLFWILVLLACSTVHCKRRVSRDEEAVSDPEKDAADLELAKTTATAFAADLMKVRTSEDIHDLTNWLSDNLIFQLCDNRLYKSHFVAFTTHALIEEEKFPVALTLEVDKAFTRGDGLSMIVKANGFVFEENDQLILDFQKDEDGKYKLAHGTILTCRYE
;
A
#
# COMPACT_ATOMS: atom_id res chain seq x y z
N MET A 1 12.90 -21.33 0.71
CA MET A 1 11.86 -20.49 0.08
C MET A 1 12.41 -19.34 -0.79
N ARG A 2 13.63 -18.81 -0.54
CA ARG A 2 14.28 -17.74 -1.36
C ARG A 2 14.26 -17.90 -2.88
N LYS A 3 14.67 -19.08 -3.39
CA LYS A 3 14.85 -19.27 -4.84
C LYS A 3 13.52 -19.12 -5.60
N THR A 4 12.42 -19.51 -4.98
CA THR A 4 11.11 -19.59 -5.61
C THR A 4 10.44 -18.21 -5.73
N PHE A 5 10.53 -17.38 -4.68
CA PHE A 5 10.02 -16.00 -4.69
C PHE A 5 10.77 -15.12 -5.71
N ILE A 6 12.10 -15.24 -5.77
CA ILE A 6 12.93 -14.55 -6.77
C ILE A 6 12.56 -15.00 -8.20
N THR A 7 12.29 -16.29 -8.41
CA THR A 7 11.93 -16.85 -9.73
C THR A 7 10.58 -16.32 -10.23
N LEU A 8 9.60 -16.22 -9.33
CA LEU A 8 8.26 -15.71 -9.60
C LEU A 8 8.28 -14.22 -9.98
N GLN A 9 9.09 -13.44 -9.26
CA GLN A 9 9.34 -12.02 -9.51
C GLN A 9 10.14 -11.79 -10.81
N GLN A 10 11.14 -12.63 -11.11
CA GLN A 10 11.86 -12.58 -12.38
C GLN A 10 10.93 -12.86 -13.57
N LYS A 11 10.04 -13.84 -13.45
CA LYS A 11 9.07 -14.20 -14.50
C LYS A 11 8.04 -13.10 -14.76
N LEU A 12 7.63 -12.37 -13.72
CA LEU A 12 6.78 -11.17 -13.84
C LEU A 12 7.53 -10.01 -14.50
N ARG A 13 8.79 -9.77 -14.11
CA ARG A 13 9.65 -8.72 -14.68
C ARG A 13 9.97 -8.97 -16.17
N GLU A 14 10.18 -10.22 -16.57
CA GLU A 14 10.36 -10.59 -17.99
C GLU A 14 9.07 -10.41 -18.80
N LYS A 15 7.90 -10.82 -18.29
CA LYS A 15 6.62 -10.61 -18.98
C LYS A 15 6.27 -9.13 -19.15
N LEU A 16 6.65 -8.28 -18.19
CA LEU A 16 6.44 -6.83 -18.27
C LEU A 16 7.43 -6.14 -19.22
N LYS A 17 8.67 -6.65 -19.35
CA LYS A 17 9.68 -6.11 -20.30
C LYS A 17 9.33 -6.38 -21.77
N VAL A 18 8.55 -7.43 -22.06
CA VAL A 18 8.06 -7.74 -23.42
C VAL A 18 6.96 -6.78 -23.88
N ARG A 19 6.29 -6.05 -22.97
CA ARG A 19 5.37 -4.95 -23.31
C ARG A 19 6.17 -3.64 -23.32
N GLY A 20 6.89 -3.43 -24.42
CA GLY A 20 7.81 -2.31 -24.59
C GLY A 20 7.18 -0.93 -24.36
N ILE A 21 7.74 -0.20 -23.41
CA ILE A 21 7.75 1.27 -23.40
C ILE A 21 9.22 1.65 -23.62
N PRO A 22 9.59 2.26 -24.76
CA PRO A 22 10.98 2.61 -25.00
C PRO A 22 11.40 3.80 -24.13
N SER A 23 12.54 3.62 -23.47
CA SER A 23 13.25 4.63 -22.70
C SER A 23 14.38 5.16 -23.56
N ASP A 24 14.20 6.34 -24.15
CA ASP A 24 15.29 7.05 -24.83
C ASP A 24 15.72 8.26 -23.99
N SER A 25 16.93 8.17 -23.45
CA SER A 25 17.74 9.29 -22.99
C SER A 25 18.80 9.58 -24.03
N GLU A 26 18.90 10.81 -24.55
CA GLU A 26 20.20 11.46 -24.78
C GLU A 26 20.10 12.94 -25.23
N HIS A 27 21.07 13.71 -24.72
CA HIS A 27 21.64 14.98 -25.20
C HIS A 27 20.84 16.30 -25.12
N ILE A 28 21.06 17.05 -24.03
CA ILE A 28 20.83 18.50 -23.96
C ILE A 28 22.11 19.24 -24.36
N LYS A 29 22.04 20.01 -25.44
CA LYS A 29 23.03 21.03 -25.83
C LYS A 29 22.83 22.31 -25.01
N GLU A 30 23.90 22.82 -24.43
CA GLU A 30 23.91 24.11 -23.71
C GLU A 30 23.65 25.31 -24.65
N ASN A 31 22.80 26.24 -24.21
CA ASN A 31 22.44 27.46 -24.94
C ASN A 31 22.55 28.67 -23.97
N PRO A 32 23.31 29.75 -24.28
CA PRO A 32 23.79 30.72 -23.29
C PRO A 32 22.76 31.80 -22.87
N SER A 33 21.46 31.49 -22.94
CA SER A 33 20.36 32.39 -22.56
C SER A 33 20.08 32.44 -21.03
N ILE A 34 20.74 31.56 -20.25
CA ILE A 34 20.38 31.28 -18.85
C ILE A 34 20.91 32.33 -17.85
N ARG A 35 21.83 33.21 -18.25
CA ARG A 35 22.46 34.17 -17.32
C ARG A 35 21.62 35.40 -16.94
N MET A 36 20.52 35.69 -17.62
CA MET A 36 19.71 36.91 -17.35
C MET A 36 18.38 36.65 -16.63
N LYS A 37 17.97 35.39 -16.46
CA LYS A 37 16.75 35.01 -15.73
C LYS A 37 17.00 34.69 -14.24
N PHE A 38 18.25 34.40 -13.88
CA PHE A 38 18.64 34.06 -12.50
C PHE A 38 18.58 35.26 -11.53
N LEU A 39 18.73 36.49 -12.04
CA LEU A 39 18.66 37.71 -11.23
C LEU A 39 17.23 38.13 -10.86
N PHE A 40 16.22 37.66 -11.60
CA PHE A 40 14.82 38.03 -11.33
C PHE A 40 14.19 37.17 -10.22
N TRP A 41 14.71 35.97 -9.95
CA TRP A 41 14.21 35.08 -8.90
C TRP A 41 14.69 35.44 -7.50
N ILE A 42 15.85 36.08 -7.37
CA ILE A 42 16.39 36.52 -6.06
C ILE A 42 15.58 37.69 -5.48
N LEU A 43 15.00 38.55 -6.34
CA LEU A 43 14.15 39.67 -5.92
C LEU A 43 12.75 39.23 -5.45
N VAL A 44 12.23 38.11 -5.96
CA VAL A 44 10.94 37.55 -5.48
C VAL A 44 11.09 36.88 -4.11
N LEU A 45 12.29 36.41 -3.75
CA LEU A 45 12.57 35.75 -2.47
C LEU A 45 12.71 36.70 -1.28
N LEU A 46 12.81 38.03 -1.50
CA LEU A 46 12.99 39.03 -0.44
C LEU A 46 11.70 39.75 0.00
N ALA A 47 10.54 39.45 -0.61
CA ALA A 47 9.28 40.17 -0.37
C ALA A 47 8.19 39.35 0.37
N CYS A 48 8.52 38.21 0.99
CA CYS A 48 7.56 37.44 1.81
C CYS A 48 8.07 37.11 3.22
N SER A 49 9.12 37.78 3.69
CA SER A 49 9.65 37.62 5.05
C SER A 49 8.99 38.56 6.06
N THR A 50 7.65 38.54 6.18
CA THR A 50 6.93 39.11 7.34
C THR A 50 5.57 38.42 7.55
N VAL A 51 5.58 37.12 7.80
CA VAL A 51 4.52 36.51 8.63
C VAL A 51 5.19 35.83 9.80
N HIS A 52 5.04 36.44 10.98
CA HIS A 52 5.26 35.81 12.26
C HIS A 52 4.40 34.53 12.32
N CYS A 53 4.96 33.38 11.94
CA CYS A 53 4.41 32.08 12.29
C CYS A 53 4.62 31.86 13.78
N LYS A 54 3.69 32.40 14.55
CA LYS A 54 3.48 32.14 15.96
C LYS A 54 3.26 30.62 16.11
N ARG A 55 4.22 29.98 16.78
CA ARG A 55 4.17 28.60 17.29
C ARG A 55 2.73 28.17 17.64
N ARG A 56 2.14 27.27 16.85
CA ARG A 56 1.22 26.25 17.37
C ARG A 56 1.94 24.92 17.26
N VAL A 57 2.69 24.61 18.32
CA VAL A 57 2.70 23.22 18.77
C VAL A 57 1.27 23.03 19.28
N SER A 58 0.38 22.52 18.44
CA SER A 58 -0.82 21.86 18.93
C SER A 58 -0.29 20.66 19.70
N ARG A 59 -0.07 20.91 20.98
CA ARG A 59 0.01 19.95 22.07
C ARG A 59 -0.91 18.81 21.71
N ASP A 60 -0.33 17.63 21.66
CA ASP A 60 -1.02 16.36 21.56
C ASP A 60 -2.31 16.45 22.39
N GLU A 61 -3.46 16.48 21.73
CA GLU A 61 -4.64 15.89 22.34
C GLU A 61 -4.23 14.44 22.53
N GLU A 62 -3.75 14.11 23.74
CA GLU A 62 -3.73 12.73 24.21
C GLU A 62 -5.13 12.20 23.88
N ALA A 63 -5.20 11.33 22.87
CA ALA A 63 -6.42 10.66 22.51
C ALA A 63 -6.89 9.95 23.77
N VAL A 64 -7.88 10.52 24.44
CA VAL A 64 -8.54 9.87 25.56
C VAL A 64 -9.11 8.60 24.97
N SER A 65 -8.54 7.44 25.35
CA SER A 65 -9.01 6.15 24.87
C SER A 65 -10.46 6.01 25.29
N ASP A 66 -11.36 5.95 24.32
CA ASP A 66 -12.76 5.62 24.52
C ASP A 66 -12.89 4.11 24.31
N PRO A 67 -13.03 3.31 25.39
CA PRO A 67 -13.03 1.86 25.28
C PRO A 67 -14.17 1.31 24.41
N GLU A 68 -15.30 2.03 24.32
CA GLU A 68 -16.42 1.64 23.48
C GLU A 68 -16.10 1.86 22.01
N LYS A 69 -15.49 3.01 21.68
CA LYS A 69 -14.98 3.28 20.34
C LYS A 69 -13.89 2.29 19.94
N ASP A 70 -12.94 2.01 20.83
CA ASP A 70 -11.83 1.08 20.56
C ASP A 70 -12.36 -0.33 20.29
N ALA A 71 -13.38 -0.78 21.03
CA ALA A 71 -14.04 -2.07 20.80
C ALA A 71 -14.81 -2.09 19.46
N ALA A 72 -15.54 -1.02 19.12
CA ALA A 72 -16.26 -0.91 17.86
C ALA A 72 -15.31 -0.89 16.65
N ASP A 73 -14.21 -0.12 16.74
CA ASP A 73 -13.17 -0.06 15.71
C ASP A 73 -12.51 -1.43 15.50
N LEU A 74 -12.27 -2.17 16.60
CA LEU A 74 -11.70 -3.52 16.54
C LEU A 74 -12.65 -4.53 15.89
N GLU A 75 -13.94 -4.52 16.23
CA GLU A 75 -14.92 -5.43 15.63
C GLU A 75 -15.15 -5.14 14.15
N LEU A 76 -15.18 -3.85 13.77
CA LEU A 76 -15.21 -3.43 12.37
C LEU A 76 -13.96 -3.96 11.63
N ALA A 77 -12.77 -3.76 12.19
CA ALA A 77 -11.53 -4.23 11.59
C ALA A 77 -11.48 -5.74 11.42
N LYS A 78 -11.89 -6.51 12.44
CA LYS A 78 -11.97 -7.98 12.35
C LYS A 78 -12.90 -8.42 11.23
N THR A 79 -14.07 -7.78 11.12
CA THR A 79 -15.05 -8.06 10.07
C THR A 79 -14.47 -7.75 8.69
N THR A 80 -13.88 -6.57 8.52
CA THR A 80 -13.25 -6.15 7.25
C THR A 80 -12.07 -7.05 6.87
N ALA A 81 -11.17 -7.35 7.81
CA ALA A 81 -10.00 -8.21 7.57
C ALA A 81 -10.39 -9.63 7.19
N THR A 82 -11.40 -10.20 7.87
CA THR A 82 -11.92 -11.54 7.58
C THR A 82 -12.54 -11.60 6.19
N ALA A 83 -13.38 -10.61 5.84
CA ALA A 83 -14.00 -10.52 4.52
C ALA A 83 -12.94 -10.36 3.41
N PHE A 84 -12.00 -9.44 3.61
CA PHE A 84 -10.91 -9.20 2.66
C PHE A 84 -10.06 -10.46 2.44
N ALA A 85 -9.63 -11.15 3.50
CA ALA A 85 -8.85 -12.38 3.39
C ALA A 85 -9.64 -13.48 2.68
N ALA A 86 -10.91 -13.66 3.04
CA ALA A 86 -11.76 -14.66 2.40
C ALA A 86 -11.95 -14.40 0.91
N ASP A 87 -12.22 -13.15 0.51
CA ASP A 87 -12.43 -12.81 -0.89
C ASP A 87 -11.12 -12.86 -1.70
N LEU A 88 -10.00 -12.47 -1.11
CA LEU A 88 -8.68 -12.63 -1.73
C LEU A 88 -8.41 -14.11 -2.06
N MET A 89 -8.73 -15.02 -1.15
CA MET A 89 -8.51 -16.46 -1.35
C MET A 89 -9.46 -17.12 -2.34
N LYS A 90 -10.56 -16.46 -2.74
CA LYS A 90 -11.52 -16.98 -3.73
C LYS A 90 -11.12 -16.67 -5.17
N VAL A 91 -10.08 -15.87 -5.41
CA VAL A 91 -9.72 -15.42 -6.76
C VAL A 91 -9.21 -16.58 -7.62
N ARG A 92 -10.08 -17.16 -8.46
CA ARG A 92 -9.79 -18.30 -9.34
C ARG A 92 -10.04 -18.00 -10.81
N THR A 93 -10.96 -17.11 -11.11
CA THR A 93 -11.44 -16.75 -12.45
C THR A 93 -11.31 -15.26 -12.73
N SER A 94 -11.55 -14.83 -13.97
CA SER A 94 -11.56 -13.40 -14.31
C SER A 94 -12.67 -12.61 -13.63
N GLU A 95 -13.79 -13.26 -13.30
CA GLU A 95 -14.90 -12.66 -12.54
C GLU A 95 -14.44 -12.37 -11.11
N ASP A 96 -13.78 -13.32 -10.46
CA ASP A 96 -13.26 -13.14 -9.10
C ASP A 96 -12.14 -12.08 -9.03
N ILE A 97 -11.39 -11.87 -10.12
CA ILE A 97 -10.41 -10.77 -10.20
C ILE A 97 -11.11 -9.42 -10.11
N HIS A 98 -12.31 -9.27 -10.68
CA HIS A 98 -13.09 -8.04 -10.56
C HIS A 98 -13.45 -7.78 -9.09
N ASP A 99 -13.88 -8.82 -8.37
CA ASP A 99 -14.18 -8.73 -6.94
C ASP A 99 -12.95 -8.37 -6.10
N LEU A 100 -11.78 -8.94 -6.41
CA LEU A 100 -10.52 -8.50 -5.80
C LEU A 100 -10.26 -7.02 -6.08
N THR A 101 -10.45 -6.56 -7.32
CA THR A 101 -10.22 -5.14 -7.64
C THR A 101 -11.18 -4.18 -6.95
N ASN A 102 -12.37 -4.64 -6.55
CA ASN A 102 -13.34 -3.87 -5.79
C ASN A 102 -12.87 -3.62 -4.35
N TRP A 103 -12.03 -4.50 -3.80
CA TRP A 103 -11.36 -4.30 -2.51
C TRP A 103 -10.21 -3.31 -2.57
N LEU A 104 -9.72 -2.90 -3.74
CA LEU A 104 -8.49 -2.15 -3.89
C LEU A 104 -8.75 -0.73 -4.38
N SER A 105 -8.22 0.26 -3.67
CA SER A 105 -8.19 1.65 -4.14
C SER A 105 -7.37 1.75 -5.43
N ASP A 106 -7.75 2.64 -6.35
CA ASP A 106 -7.02 2.84 -7.60
C ASP A 106 -5.56 3.28 -7.37
N ASN A 107 -5.31 3.97 -6.26
CA ASN A 107 -3.99 4.41 -5.85
C ASN A 107 -3.35 3.47 -4.81
N LEU A 108 -3.75 2.18 -4.77
CA LEU A 108 -3.19 1.20 -3.84
C LEU A 108 -1.66 1.21 -3.90
N ILE A 109 -1.05 1.29 -2.72
CA ILE A 109 0.37 1.04 -2.51
C ILE A 109 0.52 -0.04 -1.44
N PHE A 110 1.01 -1.21 -1.84
CA PHE A 110 1.34 -2.28 -0.92
C PHE A 110 2.86 -2.50 -0.87
N GLN A 111 3.46 -2.24 0.27
CA GLN A 111 4.88 -2.45 0.51
C GLN A 111 5.10 -3.87 1.04
N LEU A 112 5.73 -4.71 0.21
CA LEU A 112 6.14 -6.07 0.54
C LEU A 112 7.67 -6.12 0.58
N CYS A 113 8.24 -5.83 1.75
CA CYS A 113 9.68 -5.66 1.96
C CYS A 113 10.27 -4.63 1.01
N ASP A 114 11.27 -4.99 0.20
CA ASP A 114 11.89 -4.04 -0.73
C ASP A 114 11.01 -3.72 -1.97
N ASN A 115 9.88 -4.41 -2.11
CA ASN A 115 9.03 -4.27 -3.28
C ASN A 115 7.81 -3.42 -2.97
N ARG A 116 7.56 -2.47 -3.86
CA ARG A 116 6.32 -1.69 -3.86
C ARG A 116 5.39 -2.22 -4.94
N LEU A 117 4.24 -2.72 -4.53
CA LEU A 117 3.19 -3.23 -5.41
C LEU A 117 2.10 -2.16 -5.55
N TYR A 118 1.92 -1.64 -6.76
CA TYR A 118 0.73 -0.86 -7.11
C TYR A 118 -0.45 -1.80 -7.41
N LYS A 119 -1.69 -1.28 -7.50
CA LYS A 119 -2.91 -2.09 -7.73
C LYS A 119 -2.74 -3.23 -8.74
N SER A 120 -2.26 -2.95 -9.95
CA SER A 120 -2.06 -3.96 -10.99
C SER A 120 -1.00 -5.01 -10.63
N HIS A 121 0.10 -4.59 -9.98
CA HIS A 121 1.14 -5.50 -9.51
C HIS A 121 0.64 -6.38 -8.36
N PHE A 122 -0.15 -5.82 -7.44
CA PHE A 122 -0.75 -6.55 -6.33
C PHE A 122 -1.71 -7.63 -6.84
N VAL A 123 -2.60 -7.29 -7.77
CA VAL A 123 -3.51 -8.25 -8.40
C VAL A 123 -2.74 -9.35 -9.10
N ALA A 124 -1.77 -9.00 -9.96
CA ALA A 124 -0.98 -9.99 -10.69
C ALA A 124 -0.18 -10.92 -9.75
N PHE A 125 0.41 -10.37 -8.70
CA PHE A 125 1.12 -11.14 -7.68
C PHE A 125 0.18 -12.10 -6.95
N THR A 126 -0.98 -11.60 -6.50
CA THR A 126 -1.98 -12.39 -5.77
C THR A 126 -2.51 -13.53 -6.62
N THR A 127 -2.96 -13.26 -7.84
CA THR A 127 -3.46 -14.29 -8.77
C THR A 127 -2.39 -15.34 -9.08
N HIS A 128 -1.13 -14.93 -9.27
CA HIS A 128 -0.06 -15.89 -9.52
C HIS A 128 0.22 -16.78 -8.31
N ALA A 129 0.25 -16.21 -7.10
CA ALA A 129 0.46 -17.00 -5.88
C ALA A 129 -0.70 -17.98 -5.64
N LEU A 130 -1.94 -17.61 -5.96
CA LEU A 130 -3.12 -18.50 -5.84
C LEU A 130 -3.12 -19.67 -6.83
N ILE A 131 -2.47 -19.52 -7.99
CA ILE A 131 -2.26 -20.62 -8.96
C ILE A 131 -1.20 -21.59 -8.44
N GLU A 132 -0.23 -21.12 -7.66
CA GLU A 132 0.84 -21.93 -7.11
C GLU A 132 0.46 -22.59 -5.77
N GLU A 133 -0.71 -23.25 -5.72
CA GLU A 133 -1.27 -23.86 -4.49
C GLU A 133 -0.30 -24.81 -3.79
N GLU A 134 0.50 -25.58 -4.55
CA GLU A 134 1.50 -26.49 -3.99
C GLU A 134 2.58 -25.77 -3.16
N LYS A 135 2.85 -24.49 -3.47
CA LYS A 135 3.83 -23.67 -2.74
C LYS A 135 3.20 -22.87 -1.61
N PHE A 136 1.92 -22.53 -1.74
CA PHE A 136 1.17 -21.74 -0.76
C PHE A 136 -0.12 -22.47 -0.35
N PRO A 137 -0.01 -23.64 0.30
CA PRO A 137 -1.16 -24.53 0.55
C PRO A 137 -2.07 -24.05 1.68
N VAL A 138 -1.58 -23.15 2.53
CA VAL A 138 -2.32 -22.63 3.68
C VAL A 138 -3.08 -21.38 3.24
N ALA A 139 -4.38 -21.30 3.54
CA ALA A 139 -5.16 -20.11 3.24
C ALA A 139 -4.73 -18.90 4.10
N LEU A 140 -4.84 -17.69 3.55
CA LEU A 140 -4.59 -16.47 4.29
C LEU A 140 -5.57 -16.34 5.46
N THR A 141 -5.03 -16.06 6.64
CA THR A 141 -5.80 -15.60 7.80
C THR A 141 -5.20 -14.30 8.32
N LEU A 142 -6.06 -13.39 8.79
CA LEU A 142 -5.65 -12.10 9.37
C LEU A 142 -6.25 -11.99 10.77
N GLU A 143 -5.40 -11.98 11.79
CA GLU A 143 -5.79 -11.73 13.17
C GLU A 143 -5.54 -10.25 13.49
N VAL A 144 -6.59 -9.50 13.83
CA VAL A 144 -6.48 -8.07 14.14
C VAL A 144 -6.04 -7.88 15.59
N ASP A 145 -4.89 -7.22 15.79
CA ASP A 145 -4.36 -6.85 17.10
C ASP A 145 -4.92 -5.50 17.58
N LYS A 146 -4.87 -4.50 16.69
CA LYS A 146 -5.34 -3.14 16.98
C LYS A 146 -5.98 -2.53 15.74
N ALA A 147 -6.94 -1.64 15.96
CA ALA A 147 -7.56 -0.87 14.89
C ALA A 147 -7.99 0.51 15.36
N PHE A 148 -8.09 1.43 14.41
CA PHE A 148 -8.50 2.80 14.67
C PHE A 148 -9.23 3.35 13.45
N THR A 149 -10.38 3.99 13.67
CA THR A 149 -11.07 4.75 12.64
C THR A 149 -10.82 6.25 12.77
N ARG A 150 -10.54 6.91 11.63
CA ARG A 150 -10.37 8.36 11.56
C ARG A 150 -11.01 8.90 10.28
N GLY A 151 -12.13 9.60 10.43
CA GLY A 151 -12.94 10.03 9.29
C GLY A 151 -13.36 8.81 8.46
N ASP A 152 -12.99 8.81 7.19
CA ASP A 152 -13.28 7.72 6.25
C ASP A 152 -12.23 6.60 6.26
N GLY A 153 -11.18 6.71 7.09
CA GLY A 153 -10.11 5.73 7.21
C GLY A 153 -10.37 4.69 8.29
N LEU A 154 -9.97 3.45 8.00
CA LEU A 154 -9.84 2.34 8.94
C LEU A 154 -8.41 1.79 8.83
N SER A 155 -7.60 1.97 9.85
CA SER A 155 -6.24 1.43 9.91
C SER A 155 -6.18 0.31 10.94
N MET A 156 -5.47 -0.76 10.63
CA MET A 156 -5.37 -1.93 11.49
C MET A 156 -3.97 -2.53 11.46
N ILE A 157 -3.54 -3.02 12.63
CA ILE A 157 -2.36 -3.86 12.78
C ILE A 157 -2.85 -5.30 12.85
N VAL A 158 -2.35 -6.14 11.95
CA VAL A 158 -2.76 -7.54 11.83
C VAL A 158 -1.58 -8.48 11.86
N LYS A 159 -1.81 -9.69 12.35
CA LYS A 159 -0.93 -10.84 12.14
C LYS A 159 -1.49 -11.65 10.98
N ALA A 160 -0.72 -11.76 9.91
CA ALA A 160 -1.02 -12.65 8.80
C ALA A 160 -0.43 -14.03 9.04
N ASN A 161 -1.15 -15.05 8.62
CA ASN A 161 -0.64 -16.42 8.53
C ASN A 161 -1.09 -17.05 7.22
N GLY A 162 -0.20 -17.84 6.61
CA GLY A 162 -0.50 -18.57 5.38
C GLY A 162 -0.43 -17.71 4.12
N PHE A 163 -0.84 -18.31 3.01
CA PHE A 163 -0.63 -17.78 1.66
C PHE A 163 0.86 -17.48 1.43
N VAL A 164 1.22 -16.25 1.11
CA VAL A 164 2.61 -15.81 0.90
C VAL A 164 3.30 -15.35 2.18
N PHE A 165 2.61 -15.37 3.32
CA PHE A 165 3.10 -14.89 4.61
C PHE A 165 3.56 -16.05 5.49
N GLU A 166 4.58 -15.79 6.30
CA GLU A 166 4.99 -16.69 7.37
C GLU A 166 4.05 -16.58 8.57
N GLU A 167 4.22 -17.48 9.52
CA GLU A 167 3.46 -17.46 10.76
C GLU A 167 3.75 -16.16 11.56
N ASN A 168 2.68 -15.47 11.95
CA ASN A 168 2.69 -14.22 12.70
C ASN A 168 3.40 -13.05 12.00
N ASP A 169 3.43 -13.02 10.67
CA ASP A 169 3.89 -11.83 9.95
C ASP A 169 3.03 -10.62 10.30
N GLN A 170 3.64 -9.51 10.68
CA GLN A 170 2.90 -8.32 11.06
C GLN A 170 2.70 -7.41 9.87
N LEU A 171 1.47 -6.96 9.67
CA LEU A 171 1.11 -6.01 8.63
C LEU A 171 0.36 -4.82 9.23
N ILE A 172 0.53 -3.67 8.60
CA ILE A 172 -0.41 -2.54 8.72
C ILE A 172 -1.24 -2.53 7.44
N LEU A 173 -2.56 -2.53 7.59
CA LEU A 173 -3.50 -2.38 6.49
C LEU A 173 -4.34 -1.13 6.71
N ASP A 174 -4.33 -0.23 5.74
CA ASP A 174 -5.07 1.02 5.75
C ASP A 174 -6.15 0.97 4.67
N PHE A 175 -7.40 0.93 5.12
CA PHE A 175 -8.59 1.00 4.28
C PHE A 175 -9.17 2.40 4.30
N GLN A 176 -9.74 2.80 3.17
CA GLN A 176 -10.44 4.07 3.01
C GLN A 176 -11.83 3.81 2.40
N LYS A 177 -12.86 4.45 2.94
CA LYS A 177 -14.19 4.42 2.32
C LYS A 177 -14.16 5.13 0.97
N ASP A 178 -14.81 4.53 -0.02
CA ASP A 178 -15.14 5.20 -1.27
C ASP A 178 -16.45 6.01 -1.14
N GLU A 179 -16.87 6.62 -2.25
CA GLU A 179 -18.11 7.42 -2.32
C GLU A 179 -19.38 6.61 -1.99
N ASP A 180 -19.34 5.29 -2.19
CA ASP A 180 -20.42 4.36 -1.86
C ASP A 180 -20.35 3.87 -0.41
N GLY A 181 -19.38 4.34 0.38
CA GLY A 181 -19.16 3.98 1.77
C GLY A 181 -18.48 2.63 1.99
N LYS A 182 -17.95 2.00 0.93
CA LYS A 182 -17.25 0.71 0.99
C LYS A 182 -15.77 0.91 1.29
N TYR A 183 -15.23 0.11 2.21
CA TYR A 183 -13.80 0.14 2.53
C TYR A 183 -12.97 -0.52 1.43
N LYS A 184 -12.01 0.23 0.89
CA LYS A 184 -11.01 -0.25 -0.07
C LYS A 184 -9.62 -0.11 0.51
N LEU A 185 -8.80 -1.14 0.36
CA LEU A 185 -7.39 -1.13 0.75
C LEU A 185 -6.68 -0.03 -0.07
N ALA A 186 -6.16 0.97 0.63
CA ALA A 186 -5.45 2.10 0.05
C ALA A 186 -3.94 1.97 0.26
N HIS A 187 -3.55 1.47 1.43
CA HIS A 187 -2.16 1.20 1.75
C HIS A 187 -2.02 -0.09 2.55
N GLY A 188 -0.93 -0.81 2.33
CA GLY A 188 -0.56 -1.96 3.14
C GLY A 188 0.94 -2.05 3.26
N THR A 189 1.45 -2.47 4.41
CA THR A 189 2.88 -2.73 4.57
C THR A 189 3.10 -3.93 5.47
N ILE A 190 3.97 -4.84 5.05
CA ILE A 190 4.54 -5.84 5.95
C ILE A 190 5.61 -5.16 6.82
N LEU A 191 5.66 -5.52 8.10
CA LEU A 191 6.64 -5.02 9.07
C LEU A 191 7.74 -6.06 9.35
N THR A 192 7.43 -7.34 9.17
CA THR A 192 8.30 -8.48 9.47
C THR A 192 9.06 -8.94 8.21
N CYS A 193 9.94 -8.08 7.68
CA CYS A 193 10.81 -8.49 6.58
C CYS A 193 12.04 -9.21 7.09
N ARG A 194 12.20 -10.47 6.66
CA ARG A 194 13.40 -11.26 6.96
C ARG A 194 14.36 -11.22 5.77
N TYR A 195 15.44 -10.47 5.94
CA TYR A 195 16.59 -10.47 5.04
C TYR A 195 17.54 -11.56 5.51
N GLU A 196 17.40 -12.77 4.97
CA GLU A 196 18.42 -13.81 5.14
C GLU A 196 19.72 -13.42 4.39
#